data_AF-A0A3L7SDV7-F1
#
_entry.id   AF-A0A3L7SDV7-F1
#
_cell.length_a   1.000
_cell.length_b   1.000
_cell.length_c   1.000
_cell.angle_alpha   90.00
_cell.angle_beta   90.00
_cell.angle_gamma   90.00
#
_symmetry.space_group_name_H-M   'P 1'
#
loop_
_entity.id
_entity.type
_entity.pdbx_description
1 polymer ?
#
loop_
_entity_poly.entity_id
_entity_poly.type
_entity_poly.pdbx_seq_one_letter_code
_entity_poly.pdbx_strand_id
1 'polypeptide(L)' 'FLNLVTPPSPCELCTQVATTETRVLKKYQEAFPTLPETLVYRCTEPRGLERLATLGQMLYEN' A
#
# COMPACT_ATOMS: atom_id res chain seq x y z
N PHE A 1 -5.14 -3.20 6.05
CA PHE A 1 -4.27 -2.85 4.92
C PHE A 1 -3.96 -1.37 4.94
N LEU A 2 -2.80 -0.96 4.41
CA LEU A 2 -2.38 0.42 4.20
C LEU A 2 -2.38 0.69 2.71
N ASN A 3 -3.19 1.66 2.26
CA ASN A 3 -3.43 1.91 0.84
C ASN A 3 -2.56 3.04 0.28
N LEU A 4 -2.35 3.01 -1.04
CA LEU A 4 -1.65 4.03 -1.83
C LEU A 4 -0.19 4.26 -1.41
N VAL A 5 0.47 3.21 -0.94
CA VAL A 5 1.90 3.23 -0.63
C VAL A 5 2.70 3.50 -1.90
N THR A 6 3.70 4.36 -1.83
CA THR A 6 4.58 4.63 -2.97
C THR A 6 5.43 3.39 -3.25
N PRO A 7 5.38 2.81 -4.46
CA PRO A 7 6.14 1.60 -4.78
C PRO A 7 7.65 1.89 -4.81
N PRO A 8 8.51 0.89 -4.52
CA PRO A 8 9.94 0.97 -4.77
C PRO A 8 10.20 1.37 -6.22
N SER A 9 10.96 2.44 -6.42
CA SER A 9 11.19 3.02 -7.75
C SER A 9 12.56 3.71 -7.80
N PRO A 10 13.25 3.70 -8.95
CA PRO A 10 14.46 4.49 -9.15
C PRO A 10 14.19 5.99 -9.29
N CYS A 11 12.92 6.42 -9.34
CA CYS A 11 12.56 7.83 -9.39
C CYS A 11 12.92 8.52 -8.06
N GLU A 12 13.72 9.59 -8.15
CA GLU A 12 14.17 10.36 -7.00
C GLU A 12 13.00 10.94 -6.19
N LEU A 13 12.01 11.51 -6.87
CA LEU A 13 10.80 12.04 -6.23
C LEU A 13 10.03 10.93 -5.50
N CYS A 14 9.84 9.77 -6.12
CA CYS A 14 9.18 8.63 -5.48
C CYS A 14 9.93 8.15 -4.24
N THR A 15 11.26 8.15 -4.28
CA THR A 15 12.11 7.76 -3.14
C THR A 15 11.91 8.73 -1.96
N GLN A 16 11.85 10.04 -2.22
CA GLN A 16 11.60 11.04 -1.20
C GLN A 16 10.20 10.90 -0.59
N VAL A 17 9.19 10.63 -1.41
CA VAL A 17 7.82 10.37 -0.95
C VAL A 17 7.77 9.11 -0.08
N ALA A 18 8.34 7.99 -0.55
CA ALA A 18 8.38 6.73 0.20
C ALA A 18 9.11 6.87 1.55
N THR A 19 10.18 7.67 1.59
CA THR A 19 10.90 7.98 2.84
C THR A 19 9.99 8.70 3.84
N THR A 20 9.17 9.64 3.35
CA THR A 20 8.21 10.37 4.20
C THR A 20 7.09 9.44 4.69
N GLU A 21 6.58 8.57 3.82
CA GLU A 21 5.55 7.57 4.14
C GLU A 21 6.03 6.54 5.18
N THR A 22 7.32 6.20 5.17
CA THR A 22 7.94 5.24 6.13
C THR A 22 7.66 5.63 7.58
N ARG A 23 7.60 6.93 7.90
CA ARG A 23 7.28 7.39 9.26
C ARG A 23 5.85 7.01 9.68
N VAL A 24 4.90 7.04 8.75
CA VAL A 24 3.51 6.66 9.01
C VAL A 24 3.39 5.14 9.12
N LEU A 25 4.08 4.39 8.26
CA LEU A 25 4.13 2.92 8.31
C LEU A 25 4.65 2.44 9.67
N LYS A 26 5.77 2.99 10.16
CA LYS A 26 6.33 2.65 11.48
C LYS A 26 5.33 2.89 12.61
N LYS A 27 4.66 4.04 12.61
CA LYS A 27 3.62 4.35 13.62
C LYS A 27 2.46 3.36 13.59
N TYR A 28 2.06 2.90 12.40
CA TYR A 28 1.02 1.89 12.27
C TYR A 28 1.48 0.55 12.84
N GLN A 29 2.69 0.10 12.49
CA GLN A 29 3.27 -1.14 13.01
C GLN A 29 3.39 -1.12 14.54
N GLU A 30 3.83 0.00 15.11
CA GLU A 30 3.93 0.19 16.56
C GLU A 30 2.55 0.19 17.25
N ALA A 31 1.53 0.80 16.63
CA ALA A 31 0.19 0.87 17.18
C ALA A 31 -0.60 -0.45 17.06
N PHE A 32 -0.31 -1.25 16.04
CA PHE A 32 -1.03 -2.49 15.71
C PHE A 32 -0.09 -3.67 15.47
N PRO A 33 0.71 -4.08 16.48
CA PRO A 33 1.78 -5.06 16.29
C PRO A 33 1.30 -6.47 15.95
N THR A 34 0.03 -6.79 16.18
CA THR A 34 -0.57 -8.10 15.93
C THR A 34 -1.43 -8.16 14.68
N LEU A 35 -1.71 -7.02 14.03
CA LEU A 35 -2.51 -7.01 12.81
C LEU A 35 -1.63 -7.29 11.59
N PRO A 36 -2.06 -8.17 10.67
CA PRO A 36 -1.38 -8.36 9.40
C PRO A 36 -1.23 -7.04 8.63
N GLU A 37 -0.01 -6.76 8.18
CA GLU A 37 0.29 -5.56 7.39
C GLU A 37 0.20 -5.87 5.90
N THR A 38 -0.97 -5.65 5.32
CA THR A 38 -1.15 -5.67 3.85
C THR A 38 -0.86 -4.28 3.29
N LEU A 39 0.18 -4.14 2.46
CA LEU A 39 0.50 -2.90 1.75
C LEU A 39 -0.10 -2.91 0.34
N VAL A 40 -0.88 -1.89 0.00
CA VAL A 40 -1.42 -1.70 -1.36
C VAL A 40 -0.68 -0.54 -2.00
N TYR A 41 0.09 -0.83 -3.04
CA TYR A 41 0.88 0.17 -3.72
C TYR A 41 0.03 1.03 -4.66
N ARG A 42 0.43 2.29 -4.80
CA ARG A 42 -0.16 3.22 -5.76
C ARG A 42 0.07 2.70 -7.18
N CYS A 43 -1.03 2.48 -7.90
CA CYS A 43 -1.05 2.07 -9.30
C CYS A 43 -2.12 2.87 -10.06
N THR A 44 -2.32 2.55 -11.34
CA THR A 44 -3.44 3.13 -12.11
C THR A 44 -4.76 2.82 -11.44
N GLU A 45 -5.70 3.75 -11.51
CA GLU A 45 -7.01 3.59 -10.88
C GLU A 45 -7.70 2.27 -11.30
N PRO A 46 -8.07 1.41 -10.35
CA PRO A 46 -8.72 0.13 -10.64
C PRO A 46 -10.20 0.38 -10.96
N ARG A 47 -10.48 0.83 -12.18
CA ARG A 47 -11.85 1.07 -12.66
C ARG A 47 -12.46 -0.19 -13.26
N GLY A 48 -13.78 -0.32 -13.08
CA GLY A 48 -14.58 -1.44 -13.62
C GLY A 48 -14.64 -2.63 -12.67
N LEU A 49 -15.72 -3.41 -12.81
CA LEU A 49 -16.03 -4.53 -11.91
C LEU A 49 -14.92 -5.59 -11.87
N GLU A 50 -14.31 -5.90 -13.01
CA GLU A 50 -13.23 -6.88 -13.11
C GLU A 50 -12.02 -6.47 -12.25
N ARG A 51 -11.50 -5.24 -12.44
CA ARG A 51 -10.32 -4.77 -11.70
C ARG A 51 -10.61 -4.60 -10.21
N LEU A 52 -11.83 -4.20 -9.85
CA LEU A 52 -12.26 -4.13 -8.47
C LEU A 52 -12.38 -5.53 -7.83
N ALA A 53 -12.85 -6.53 -8.58
CA ALA A 53 -12.90 -7.91 -8.11
C ALA A 53 -11.49 -8.47 -7.87
N THR A 54 -10.56 -8.27 -8.80
CA THR A 54 -9.16 -8.67 -8.62
C THR A 54 -8.53 -8.00 -7.40
N LEU A 55 -8.76 -6.69 -7.20
CA LEU A 55 -8.27 -5.99 -6.01
C LEU A 55 -8.88 -6.58 -4.73
N GLY A 56 -10.18 -6.88 -4.74
CA GLY A 56 -10.87 -7.51 -3.62
C GLY A 56 -10.27 -8.87 -3.25
N GLN A 57 -10.04 -9.74 -4.24
CA GLN A 57 -9.41 -11.05 -4.04
C GLN A 57 -8.03 -10.90 -3.39
N MET A 58 -7.18 -9.99 -3.93
CA MET A 58 -5.84 -9.73 -3.37
C MET A 58 -5.86 -9.21 -1.92
N LEU A 59 -6.92 -8.52 -1.51
CA LEU A 59 -7.06 -7.94 -0.18
C LEU A 59 -7.56 -8.92 0.87
N TYR A 60 -8.45 -9.85 0.49
CA TYR A 60 -9.24 -10.63 1.44
C TYR A 60 -9.07 -12.14 1.33
N GLU A 61 -8.41 -12.65 0.28
CA GLU A 61 -8.24 -14.10 0.04
C GLU A 61 -6.81 -14.60 0.29
N ASN A 62 -6.03 -13.90 1.13
CA ASN A 62 -4.72 -14.39 1.61
C ASN A 62 -4.85 -15.23 2.89
#